data_AF-A0A7S2DLS0-F1
#
_entry.id   AF-A0A7S2DLS0-F1
#
_cell.length_a   1.000
_cell.length_b   1.000
_cell.length_c   1.000
_cell.angle_alpha   90.00
_cell.angle_beta   90.00
_cell.angle_gamma   90.00
#
_symmetry.space_group_name_H-M   'P 1'
#
loop_
_entity.id
_entity.type
_entity.pdbx_description
1 polymer ?
#
loop_
_entity_poly.entity_id
_entity_poly.type
_entity_poly.pdbx_seq_one_letter_code
_entity_poly.pdbx_strand_id
1 'polypeptide(L)'
;MSNASSANDLLERGCAIFTSTLPRAIQTAAFVPRSRRPLASSALNPLDRGTAYGLTEEQFRSRMADDYQCWRNDVRHTRFPGGESYQDLQVRLEPLLIELEQQTDPVLVVAHLSTLQVLAAYFTGSSLDEALDTSIPHHTVLELKPATRSMMWEQELIPLTDGNLPLDLPDELSLRASM
;
A
#
# COMPACT_ATOMS: atom_id res chain seq x y z
N MET A 1 -18.70 22.42 -11.72
CA MET A 1 -17.96 22.28 -12.99
C MET A 1 -16.43 22.39 -12.77
N SER A 2 -15.86 21.86 -11.67
CA SER A 2 -14.45 22.10 -11.29
C SER A 2 -13.53 20.87 -11.36
N ASN A 3 -14.04 19.65 -11.52
CA ASN A 3 -13.19 18.44 -11.41
C ASN A 3 -12.40 18.10 -12.68
N ALA A 4 -12.89 18.48 -13.87
CA ALA A 4 -12.21 18.15 -15.12
C ALA A 4 -10.92 18.98 -15.32
N SER A 5 -10.87 20.22 -14.82
CA SER A 5 -9.69 21.10 -14.95
C SER A 5 -8.52 20.61 -14.11
N SER A 6 -8.77 20.17 -12.86
CA SER A 6 -7.72 19.71 -11.94
C SER A 6 -7.12 18.37 -12.37
N ALA A 7 -7.94 17.44 -12.89
CA ALA A 7 -7.46 16.17 -13.42
C ALA A 7 -6.61 16.37 -14.69
N ASN A 8 -7.00 17.31 -15.56
CA ASN A 8 -6.24 17.64 -16.76
C ASN A 8 -4.92 18.36 -16.42
N ASP A 9 -4.91 19.23 -15.41
CA ASP A 9 -3.68 19.85 -14.88
C ASP A 9 -2.71 18.81 -14.30
N LEU A 10 -3.20 17.77 -13.61
CA LEU A 10 -2.37 16.68 -13.12
C LEU A 10 -1.78 15.84 -14.27
N LEU A 11 -2.57 15.62 -15.33
CA LEU A 11 -2.11 14.96 -16.55
C LEU A 11 -1.08 15.79 -17.33
N GLU A 12 -1.10 17.12 -17.21
CA GLU A 12 -0.12 18.02 -17.84
C GLU A 12 1.16 18.22 -17.01
N ARG A 13 1.06 18.24 -15.67
CA ARG A 13 2.22 18.41 -14.76
C ARG A 13 3.04 17.12 -14.58
N GLY A 14 2.44 15.96 -14.87
CA GLY A 14 3.05 14.65 -14.68
C GLY A 14 3.06 14.22 -13.21
N CYS A 15 3.35 12.95 -12.96
CA CYS A 15 3.55 12.41 -11.62
C CYS A 15 4.82 11.57 -11.53
N ALA A 16 5.42 11.54 -10.34
CA ALA A 16 6.46 10.57 -10.00
C ALA A 16 5.80 9.22 -9.69
N ILE A 17 6.26 8.15 -10.33
CA ILE A 17 5.72 6.80 -10.10
C ILE A 17 6.77 5.94 -9.42
N PHE A 18 6.39 5.36 -8.29
CA PHE A 18 7.17 4.36 -7.57
C PHE A 18 6.44 3.03 -7.60
N THR A 19 7.16 1.94 -7.87
CA THR A 19 6.60 0.60 -7.81
C THR A 19 7.42 -0.33 -6.94
N SER A 20 6.79 -1.39 -6.45
CA SER A 20 7.55 -2.58 -6.03
C SER A 20 8.32 -3.19 -7.21
N THR A 21 9.24 -4.12 -6.95
CA THR A 21 9.95 -4.85 -8.02
C THR A 21 9.13 -6.00 -8.61
N LEU A 22 7.92 -6.25 -8.09
CA LEU A 22 7.10 -7.39 -8.52
C LEU A 22 6.35 -7.08 -9.82
N PRO A 23 6.23 -8.05 -10.75
CA PRO A 23 5.64 -7.83 -12.07
C PRO A 23 4.26 -7.18 -12.06
N ARG A 24 3.39 -7.58 -11.12
CA ARG A 24 2.03 -7.02 -10.99
C ARG A 24 2.03 -5.51 -10.78
N ALA A 25 2.96 -4.98 -9.98
CA ALA A 25 3.02 -3.54 -9.71
C ALA A 25 3.58 -2.77 -10.92
N ILE A 26 4.65 -3.29 -11.52
CA ILE A 26 5.29 -2.69 -12.69
C ILE A 26 4.33 -2.66 -13.89
N GLN A 27 3.60 -3.76 -14.12
CA GLN A 27 2.62 -3.85 -15.20
C GLN A 27 1.45 -2.89 -14.99
N THR A 28 0.92 -2.76 -13.77
CA THR A 28 -0.14 -1.78 -13.46
C THR A 28 0.34 -0.34 -13.71
N ALA A 29 1.54 0.01 -13.27
CA ALA A 29 2.11 1.35 -13.48
C ALA A 29 2.34 1.69 -14.97
N ALA A 30 2.55 0.68 -15.83
CA ALA A 30 2.78 0.89 -17.26
C ALA A 30 1.55 1.47 -17.99
N PHE A 31 0.34 1.36 -17.41
CA PHE A 31 -0.88 1.94 -17.96
C PHE A 31 -1.04 3.44 -17.65
N VAL A 32 -0.21 4.03 -16.79
CA VAL A 32 -0.33 5.43 -16.39
C VAL A 32 0.33 6.32 -17.46
N PRO A 33 -0.46 7.09 -18.24
CA PRO A 33 0.06 7.86 -19.37
C PRO A 33 0.96 9.00 -18.90
N ARG A 34 1.96 9.35 -19.73
CA ARG A 34 2.81 10.55 -19.57
C ARG A 34 3.60 10.65 -18.25
N SER A 35 3.85 9.53 -17.59
CA SER A 35 4.67 9.48 -16.40
C SER A 35 6.18 9.46 -16.71
N ARG A 36 6.99 9.96 -15.77
CA ARG A 36 8.43 9.63 -15.75
C ARG A 36 8.55 8.11 -15.59
N ARG A 37 9.62 7.51 -16.13
CA ARG A 37 9.87 6.06 -16.01
C ARG A 37 9.65 5.60 -14.55
N PRO A 38 8.77 4.63 -14.28
CA PRO A 38 8.53 4.17 -12.92
C PRO A 38 9.83 3.74 -12.22
N LEU A 39 10.00 4.20 -10.99
CA LEU A 39 11.12 3.84 -10.13
C LEU A 39 10.75 2.60 -9.33
N ALA A 40 11.25 1.44 -9.79
CA ALA A 40 11.06 0.18 -9.08
C ALA A 40 12.01 0.09 -7.89
N SER A 41 11.46 -0.08 -6.68
CA SER A 41 12.20 -0.22 -5.43
C SER A 41 11.79 -1.49 -4.69
N SER A 42 12.77 -2.27 -4.24
CA SER A 42 12.51 -3.45 -3.40
C SER A 42 11.99 -3.06 -2.02
N ALA A 43 12.17 -1.81 -1.58
CA ALA A 43 11.56 -1.29 -0.36
C ALA A 43 10.03 -1.28 -0.43
N LEU A 44 9.44 -1.27 -1.63
CA LEU A 44 7.99 -1.35 -1.84
C LEU A 44 7.46 -2.78 -2.00
N ASN A 45 8.30 -3.80 -1.84
CA ASN A 45 7.85 -5.19 -1.84
C ASN A 45 6.97 -5.48 -0.61
N PRO A 46 6.03 -6.44 -0.71
CA PRO A 46 5.13 -6.76 0.41
C PRO A 46 5.95 -7.21 1.62
N LEU A 47 5.34 -7.18 2.79
CA LEU A 47 5.89 -7.82 3.99
C LEU A 47 6.32 -9.26 3.67
N ASP A 48 7.57 -9.61 3.97
CA ASP A 48 8.06 -10.97 3.81
C ASP A 48 7.51 -11.86 4.93
N ARG A 49 6.62 -12.80 4.56
CA ARG A 49 6.03 -13.76 5.50
C ARG A 49 6.86 -15.03 5.66
N GLY A 50 8.03 -15.13 5.02
CA GLY A 50 8.94 -16.27 5.16
C GLY A 50 8.25 -17.61 4.91
N THR A 51 8.36 -18.54 5.87
CA THR A 51 7.73 -19.86 5.76
C THR A 51 6.20 -19.83 5.85
N ALA A 52 5.61 -18.71 6.32
CA ALA A 52 4.18 -18.50 6.35
C ALA A 52 3.62 -17.91 5.02
N TYR A 53 4.47 -17.72 4.01
CA TYR A 53 4.07 -17.25 2.70
C TYR A 53 2.98 -18.14 2.08
N GLY A 54 1.90 -17.50 1.60
CA GLY A 54 0.78 -18.18 0.96
C GLY A 54 -0.17 -18.92 1.91
N LEU A 55 0.08 -18.90 3.23
CA LEU A 55 -0.85 -19.45 4.21
C LEU A 55 -2.00 -18.49 4.47
N THR A 56 -3.22 -19.05 4.52
CA THR A 56 -4.37 -18.35 5.08
C THR A 56 -4.22 -18.12 6.57
N GLU A 57 -4.96 -17.17 7.15
CA GLU A 57 -4.93 -16.98 8.61
C GLU A 57 -5.32 -18.27 9.35
N GLU A 58 -6.34 -18.99 8.89
CA GLU A 58 -6.73 -20.29 9.44
C GLU A 58 -5.61 -21.32 9.33
N GLN A 59 -4.88 -21.35 8.21
CA GLN A 59 -3.73 -22.22 8.02
C GLN A 59 -2.54 -21.80 8.88
N PHE A 60 -2.30 -20.50 9.05
CA PHE A 60 -1.26 -19.98 9.91
C PHE A 60 -1.54 -20.35 11.38
N ARG A 61 -2.78 -20.14 11.83
CA ARG A 61 -3.26 -20.53 13.16
C ARG A 61 -3.16 -22.03 13.43
N SER A 62 -3.45 -22.87 12.44
CA SER A 62 -3.46 -24.34 12.61
C SER A 62 -2.09 -24.99 12.42
N ARG A 63 -1.28 -24.52 11.47
CA ARG A 63 0.02 -25.12 11.12
C ARG A 63 1.20 -24.54 11.89
N MET A 64 1.07 -23.30 12.38
CA MET A 64 2.12 -22.55 13.08
C MET A 64 1.53 -21.86 14.31
N ALA A 65 0.89 -22.64 15.19
CA ALA A 65 0.08 -22.12 16.29
C ALA A 65 0.87 -21.22 17.27
N ASP A 66 2.10 -21.60 17.61
CA ASP A 66 2.95 -20.82 18.52
C ASP A 66 3.33 -19.46 17.90
N ASP A 67 3.76 -19.46 16.64
CA ASP A 67 4.08 -18.24 15.90
C ASP A 67 2.84 -17.34 15.73
N TYR A 68 1.68 -17.93 15.45
CA TYR A 68 0.42 -17.21 15.37
C TYR A 68 0.05 -16.55 16.71
N GLN A 69 0.24 -17.24 17.84
CA GLN A 69 -0.01 -16.66 19.17
C GLN A 69 0.94 -15.50 19.48
N CYS A 70 2.23 -15.65 19.17
CA CYS A 70 3.19 -14.56 19.29
C CYS A 70 2.77 -13.35 18.44
N TRP A 71 2.42 -13.59 17.18
CA TRP A 71 2.00 -12.55 16.25
C TRP A 71 0.73 -11.84 16.74
N ARG A 72 -0.26 -12.57 17.25
CA ARG A 72 -1.49 -12.01 17.82
C ARG A 72 -1.24 -11.14 19.07
N ASN A 73 -0.21 -11.45 19.85
CA ASN A 73 0.13 -10.71 21.06
C ASN A 73 0.89 -9.41 20.74
N ASP A 74 1.75 -9.41 19.73
CA ASP A 74 2.50 -8.24 19.28
C ASP A 74 2.78 -8.32 17.77
N VAL A 75 1.81 -7.81 16.99
CA VAL A 75 1.88 -7.80 15.53
C VAL A 75 3.05 -6.96 15.03
N ARG A 76 3.41 -5.91 15.76
CA ARG A 76 4.43 -4.95 15.35
C ARG A 76 5.83 -5.56 15.36
N HIS A 77 6.18 -6.26 16.45
CA HIS A 77 7.54 -6.72 16.69
C HIS A 77 7.76 -8.20 16.36
N THR A 78 6.69 -9.00 16.28
CA THR A 78 6.82 -10.41 15.95
C THR A 78 7.24 -10.59 14.49
N ARG A 79 8.38 -11.25 14.28
CA ARG A 79 8.84 -11.63 12.93
C ARG A 79 8.17 -12.91 12.48
N PHE A 80 7.75 -12.96 11.23
CA PHE A 80 7.42 -14.23 10.60
C PHE A 80 8.68 -15.11 10.50
N PRO A 81 8.60 -16.43 10.73
CA PRO A 81 9.77 -17.30 10.63
C PRO A 81 10.40 -17.25 9.23
N GLY A 82 11.66 -16.82 9.16
CA GLY A 82 12.38 -16.60 7.91
C GLY A 82 11.92 -15.38 7.10
N GLY A 83 11.17 -14.46 7.71
CA GLY A 83 10.67 -13.24 7.09
C GLY A 83 10.87 -12.00 7.98
N GLU A 84 9.96 -11.04 7.84
CA GLU A 84 9.99 -9.72 8.47
C GLU A 84 8.94 -9.59 9.59
N SER A 85 9.13 -8.61 10.47
CA SER A 85 8.05 -8.01 11.26
C SER A 85 7.55 -6.71 10.60
N TYR A 86 6.44 -6.16 11.07
CA TYR A 86 6.01 -4.84 10.61
C TYR A 86 6.98 -3.73 11.00
N GLN A 87 7.72 -3.89 12.10
CA GLN A 87 8.82 -2.98 12.43
C GLN A 87 9.96 -3.06 11.40
N ASP A 88 10.32 -4.26 10.94
CA ASP A 88 11.34 -4.41 9.89
C ASP A 88 10.88 -3.75 8.59
N LEU A 89 9.60 -3.93 8.22
CA LEU A 89 8.99 -3.27 7.07
C LEU A 89 9.03 -1.73 7.20
N GLN A 90 8.75 -1.19 8.39
CA GLN A 90 8.87 0.26 8.64
C GLN A 90 10.29 0.76 8.43
N VAL A 91 11.28 0.10 9.04
CA VAL A 91 12.70 0.46 8.89
C VAL A 91 13.13 0.37 7.42
N ARG A 92 12.67 -0.66 6.69
CA ARG A 92 12.93 -0.81 5.25
C ARG A 92 12.34 0.34 4.42
N LEU A 93 11.22 0.91 4.84
CA LEU A 93 10.55 2.01 4.15
C LEU A 93 11.15 3.39 4.47
N GLU A 94 11.92 3.55 5.56
CA GLU A 94 12.48 4.86 5.96
C GLU A 94 13.22 5.61 4.83
N PRO A 95 14.11 4.98 4.04
CA PRO A 95 14.79 5.69 2.96
C PRO A 95 13.83 6.16 1.87
N LEU A 96 12.79 5.38 1.60
CA LEU A 96 11.78 5.70 0.60
C LEU A 96 10.87 6.83 1.09
N LEU A 97 10.50 6.85 2.37
CA LEU A 97 9.68 7.93 2.95
C LEU A 97 10.35 9.29 2.76
N ILE A 98 11.66 9.38 2.99
CA ILE A 98 12.44 10.60 2.76
C ILE A 98 12.38 11.01 1.28
N GLU A 99 12.51 10.05 0.35
CA GLU A 99 12.42 10.32 -1.09
C GLU A 99 11.03 10.77 -1.52
N LEU A 100 9.97 10.20 -0.93
CA LEU A 100 8.58 10.58 -1.17
C LEU A 100 8.28 12.00 -0.66
N GLU A 101 8.73 12.36 0.54
CA GLU A 101 8.55 13.71 1.10
C GLU A 101 9.30 14.81 0.33
N GLN A 102 10.38 14.44 -0.37
CA GLN A 102 11.14 15.37 -1.21
C GLN A 102 10.50 15.63 -2.57
N GLN A 103 9.47 14.87 -2.96
CA GLN A 103 8.79 15.10 -4.24
C GLN A 103 7.96 16.38 -4.20
N THR A 104 8.15 17.23 -5.19
CA THR A 104 7.34 18.45 -5.40
C THR A 104 6.16 18.22 -6.33
N ASP A 105 6.24 17.16 -7.14
CA ASP A 105 5.19 16.72 -8.06
C ASP A 105 4.30 15.68 -7.36
N PRO A 106 3.03 15.49 -7.80
CA PRO A 106 2.20 14.40 -7.31
C PRO A 106 2.92 13.05 -7.43
N VAL A 107 2.73 12.19 -6.43
CA VAL A 107 3.37 10.87 -6.38
C VAL A 107 2.32 9.77 -6.46
N LEU A 108 2.55 8.78 -7.30
CA LEU A 108 1.79 7.55 -7.36
C LEU A 108 2.67 6.38 -6.90
N VAL A 109 2.24 5.69 -5.85
CA VAL A 109 2.89 4.46 -5.37
C VAL A 109 2.02 3.26 -5.76
N VAL A 110 2.58 2.32 -6.50
CA VAL A 110 1.94 1.05 -6.85
C VAL A 110 2.65 -0.10 -6.13
N ALA A 111 2.04 -0.58 -5.05
CA ALA A 111 2.65 -1.58 -4.16
C ALA A 111 1.62 -2.65 -3.71
N HIS A 112 1.70 -3.10 -2.46
CA HIS A 112 0.93 -4.21 -1.90
C HIS A 112 0.30 -3.80 -0.58
N LEU A 113 -0.77 -4.48 -0.16
CA LEU A 113 -1.58 -4.07 0.98
C LEU A 113 -0.74 -3.76 2.24
N SER A 114 0.08 -4.69 2.72
CA SER A 114 0.89 -4.49 3.93
C SER A 114 1.82 -3.27 3.84
N THR A 115 2.44 -3.05 2.68
CA THR A 115 3.29 -1.87 2.43
C THR A 115 2.47 -0.58 2.38
N LEU A 116 1.32 -0.60 1.70
CA LEU A 116 0.43 0.56 1.57
C LEU A 116 -0.17 0.97 2.91
N GLN A 117 -0.54 0.01 3.76
CA GLN A 117 -1.02 0.26 5.12
C GLN A 117 0.05 0.95 5.96
N VAL A 118 1.31 0.47 5.91
CA VAL A 118 2.42 1.11 6.66
C VAL A 118 2.71 2.52 6.15
N LEU A 119 2.69 2.74 4.83
CA LEU A 119 2.84 4.08 4.25
C LEU A 119 1.69 5.00 4.67
N ALA A 120 0.45 4.52 4.62
CA ALA A 120 -0.73 5.27 5.05
C ALA A 120 -0.60 5.68 6.51
N ALA A 121 -0.23 4.74 7.40
CA ALA A 121 -0.03 5.00 8.83
C ALA A 121 0.98 6.12 9.08
N TYR A 122 2.07 6.13 8.32
CA TYR A 122 3.10 7.15 8.44
C TYR A 122 2.55 8.55 8.11
N PHE A 123 1.87 8.71 6.96
CA PHE A 123 1.39 10.01 6.50
C PHE A 123 0.17 10.53 7.28
N THR A 124 -0.73 9.63 7.71
CA THR A 124 -1.90 9.98 8.51
C THR A 124 -1.56 10.12 10.00
N GLY A 125 -0.39 9.64 10.43
CA GLY A 125 -0.02 9.57 11.85
C GLY A 125 -0.84 8.58 12.67
N SER A 126 -1.53 7.64 12.02
CA SER A 126 -2.29 6.60 12.71
C SER A 126 -1.37 5.53 13.30
N SER A 127 -1.88 4.80 14.28
CA SER A 127 -1.20 3.62 14.80
C SER A 127 -1.10 2.52 13.74
N LEU A 128 -0.17 1.58 13.95
CA LEU A 128 -0.06 0.41 13.07
C LEU A 128 -1.36 -0.41 13.12
N ASP A 129 -1.95 -0.60 14.30
CA ASP A 129 -3.16 -1.40 14.45
C ASP A 129 -4.33 -0.83 13.63
N GLU A 130 -4.55 0.50 13.69
CA GLU A 130 -5.55 1.19 12.86
C GLU A 130 -5.29 1.03 11.36
N ALA A 131 -4.01 1.05 10.96
CA ALA A 131 -3.64 0.88 9.56
C ALA A 131 -3.85 -0.56 9.07
N LEU A 132 -3.62 -1.56 9.93
CA LEU A 132 -3.90 -2.97 9.61
C LEU A 132 -5.40 -3.25 9.51
N ASP A 133 -6.21 -2.56 10.31
CA ASP A 133 -7.67 -2.61 10.24
C ASP A 133 -8.22 -1.84 9.02
N THR A 134 -7.41 -0.99 8.38
CA THR A 134 -7.83 -0.26 7.18
C THR A 134 -7.89 -1.19 5.97
N SER A 135 -9.10 -1.48 5.52
CA SER A 135 -9.35 -2.20 4.27
C SER A 135 -9.06 -1.28 3.08
N ILE A 136 -8.07 -1.67 2.26
CA ILE A 136 -7.80 -1.04 0.96
C ILE A 136 -8.12 -2.10 -0.10
N PRO A 137 -9.35 -2.09 -0.65
CA PRO A 137 -9.75 -3.08 -1.65
C PRO A 137 -8.88 -3.00 -2.90
N HIS A 138 -8.82 -4.10 -3.65
CA HIS A 138 -8.28 -4.04 -5.01
C HIS A 138 -9.03 -3.01 -5.85
N HIS A 139 -8.37 -2.50 -6.89
CA HIS A 139 -8.93 -1.49 -7.79
C HIS A 139 -9.42 -0.22 -7.07
N THR A 140 -8.78 0.16 -5.97
CA THR A 140 -9.08 1.38 -5.23
C THR A 140 -7.78 2.18 -5.08
N VAL A 141 -7.87 3.49 -5.23
CA VAL A 141 -6.77 4.42 -4.94
C VAL A 141 -6.98 4.95 -3.53
N LEU A 142 -5.99 4.75 -2.65
CA LEU A 142 -5.90 5.51 -1.41
C LEU A 142 -5.22 6.84 -1.73
N GLU A 143 -5.99 7.91 -1.75
CA GLU A 143 -5.48 9.26 -1.95
C GLU A 143 -5.14 9.88 -0.61
N LEU A 144 -3.92 10.43 -0.50
CA LEU A 144 -3.46 11.18 0.66
C LEU A 144 -3.22 12.63 0.23
N LYS A 145 -3.83 13.59 0.95
CA LYS A 145 -3.64 15.03 0.71
C LYS A 145 -3.09 15.72 1.96
N PRO A 146 -2.09 16.61 1.86
CA PRO A 146 -1.64 17.38 3.02
C PRO A 146 -2.81 18.21 3.57
N ALA A 147 -3.12 18.07 4.86
CA ALA A 147 -4.16 18.88 5.47
C ALA A 147 -3.72 20.35 5.54
N THR A 148 -4.65 21.27 5.29
CA THR A 148 -4.36 22.71 5.35
C THR A 148 -4.19 23.25 6.78
N ARG A 149 -4.63 22.49 7.79
CA ARG A 149 -4.69 22.94 9.20
C ARG A 149 -3.93 22.04 10.18
N SER A 150 -3.40 20.91 9.75
CA SER A 150 -2.60 20.01 10.58
C SER A 150 -1.34 19.59 9.83
N MET A 151 -0.37 19.01 10.54
CA MET A 151 0.82 18.42 9.93
C MET A 151 0.55 17.00 9.38
N MET A 152 -0.71 16.54 9.43
CA MET A 152 -1.12 15.19 9.04
C MET A 152 -1.79 15.22 7.66
N TRP A 153 -1.80 14.09 6.98
CA TRP A 153 -2.47 13.96 5.69
C TRP A 153 -3.90 13.46 5.88
N GLU A 154 -4.83 14.00 5.10
CA GLU A 154 -6.20 13.51 4.98
C GLU A 154 -6.23 12.34 3.98
N GLN A 155 -6.98 11.28 4.31
CA GLN A 155 -7.10 10.08 3.48
C GLN A 155 -8.49 9.93 2.88
N GLU A 156 -8.55 9.51 1.61
CA GLU A 156 -9.79 9.19 0.89
C GLU A 156 -9.60 7.93 0.03
N LEU A 157 -10.57 7.02 0.04
CA LEU A 157 -10.59 5.84 -0.83
C LEU A 157 -11.41 6.13 -2.08
N ILE A 158 -10.79 6.00 -3.24
CA ILE A 158 -11.38 6.28 -4.54
C ILE A 158 -11.44 4.97 -5.34
N PRO A 159 -12.62 4.34 -5.44
CA PRO A 159 -12.79 3.16 -6.27
C PRO A 159 -12.53 3.48 -7.74
N LEU A 160 -11.71 2.66 -8.41
CA LEU A 160 -11.54 2.73 -9.86
C LEU A 160 -12.79 2.14 -10.52
N THR A 161 -13.39 2.92 -11.40
CA THR A 161 -14.57 2.53 -12.17
C THR A 161 -14.22 2.51 -13.65
N ASP A 162 -14.77 1.56 -14.39
CA ASP A 162 -14.72 1.59 -15.86
C ASP A 162 -15.99 2.27 -16.38
N GLY A 163 -16.00 3.61 -16.36
CA GLY A 163 -17.02 4.43 -17.01
C GLY A 163 -18.41 4.48 -16.38
N ASN A 164 -18.70 3.74 -15.30
CA ASN A 164 -19.78 3.95 -14.30
C ASN A 164 -20.08 2.69 -13.45
N LEU A 165 -19.36 1.57 -13.66
CA LEU A 165 -19.48 0.39 -12.79
C LEU A 165 -18.23 0.24 -11.91
N PRO A 166 -18.39 -0.12 -10.62
CA PRO A 166 -17.29 -0.69 -9.85
C PRO A 166 -16.69 -1.85 -10.63
N LEU A 167 -15.35 -1.95 -10.63
CA LEU A 167 -14.68 -3.14 -11.15
C LEU A 167 -14.97 -4.31 -10.20
N ASP A 168 -16.14 -4.91 -10.36
CA ASP A 168 -16.63 -6.05 -9.59
C ASP A 168 -15.78 -7.27 -9.97
N LEU A 169 -14.64 -7.41 -9.31
CA LEU A 169 -13.91 -8.67 -9.31
C LEU A 169 -14.61 -9.60 -8.33
N PRO A 170 -14.93 -10.85 -8.71
CA PRO A 170 -15.48 -11.81 -7.78
C PRO A 170 -14.59 -11.92 -6.53
N ASP A 171 -15.22 -11.95 -5.36
CA ASP A 171 -14.63 -11.93 -4.01
C ASP A 171 -13.56 -13.01 -3.73
N GLU A 172 -13.34 -13.93 -4.67
CA GLU A 172 -12.30 -14.95 -4.58
C GLU A 172 -10.87 -14.37 -4.55
N LEU A 173 -10.67 -13.13 -5.02
CA LEU A 173 -9.38 -12.42 -4.88
C LEU A 173 -9.31 -11.55 -3.63
N SER A 174 -10.44 -11.13 -3.07
CA SER A 174 -10.56 -10.40 -1.79
C SER A 174 -10.17 -11.29 -0.62
N LEU A 175 -10.55 -12.57 -0.67
CA LEU A 175 -10.20 -13.56 0.36
C LEU A 175 -8.70 -13.89 0.43
N ARG A 176 -7.92 -13.50 -0.59
CA ARG A 176 -6.45 -13.60 -0.57
C ARG A 176 -5.76 -12.30 -0.14
N ALA A 177 -6.51 -11.20 -0.12
CA ALA A 177 -6.00 -9.87 0.16
C ALA A 177 -6.20 -9.45 1.62
N SER A 178 -7.06 -10.12 2.40
CA SER A 178 -7.15 -9.91 3.86
C SER A 178 -6.02 -10.61 4.65
N MET A 179 -4.81 -10.71 4.08
CA MET A 179 -3.67 -11.47 4.62
C MET A 179 -2.32 -10.81 4.40
#